data_AF-A0A367JDY4-F1
#
_entry.id   AF-A0A367JDY4-F1
#
_cell.length_a   1.000
_cell.length_b   1.000
_cell.length_c   1.000
_cell.angle_alpha   90.00
_cell.angle_beta   90.00
_cell.angle_gamma   90.00
#
_symmetry.space_group_name_H-M   'P 1'
#
loop_
_entity.id
_entity.type
_entity.pdbx_description
1 polymer ?
#
loop_
_entity_poly.entity_id
_entity_poly.type
_entity_poly.pdbx_seq_one_letter_code
_entity_poly.pdbx_strand_id
1 'polypeptide(L)'
;MTTIVHSDTITKETTSDNTSFLTKRDQEIQTSSNTISDITYSDDDDSTCTFDSLEDDKLLLTPPMEEEEASIEELNEKEDEHDVDWEFWSKVISNYSQFTQSETKRLSAQVVQHGIPSALRGTIWPLLTNISNLQGLQEIYVQLLRQESVYEKAITRDLHRTFPYHPYFQSTQGQEALFNVVKAYSIYDPEVGYCQGLAFVAGPLLLNMPEEEAFCMLVQLLQKYKIRGQFTPQLDLLRLRLHQFDGLLQDHLPHIHRHFNEQGIRSNMYASQWFLTLFAYKFPLKVVYRIYDILFTEGANCLFRIGLALLAKNQANILSLDFDSLVTYLKDDMLDVYEGNVTDLLSESHSIVISQKRLEKLAKDYQIESTKADNEACLIQSLKKENRLLAEKFKHLSKENQKTKEEHAQAAKELAVKSKELTRIQDERDALRQQNQELKQMVEQISVKVESHMRSDMEKLCTKNQLLTQKNAQLQDQLADMENVLIEIKLKYALSESEREKLSQRLCELKKCVNSTL
;
A
#
# COMPACT_ATOMS: atom_id res chain seq x y z
N MET A 1 -5.95 44.36 53.23
CA MET A 1 -7.30 43.83 53.43
C MET A 1 -7.52 42.80 52.33
N THR A 2 -7.81 41.50 52.50
CA THR A 2 -8.11 40.62 53.67
C THR A 2 -8.16 39.18 53.10
N THR A 3 -7.58 38.09 53.62
CA THR A 3 -6.73 37.82 54.82
C THR A 3 -6.06 36.42 54.71
N ILE A 4 -4.85 36.24 55.31
CA ILE A 4 -4.29 35.13 56.14
C ILE A 4 -4.96 33.71 56.02
N VAL A 5 -4.32 32.52 56.00
CA VAL A 5 -3.24 31.93 56.85
C VAL A 5 -2.62 30.64 56.24
N HIS A 6 -1.37 30.31 56.63
CA HIS A 6 -0.75 28.99 57.00
C HIS A 6 -1.24 27.63 56.41
N SER A 7 -0.46 26.52 56.39
CA SER A 7 0.99 26.23 56.56
C SER A 7 1.24 24.73 56.32
N ASP A 8 2.41 24.39 55.75
CA ASP A 8 3.23 23.18 55.95
C ASP A 8 2.71 21.72 55.71
N THR A 9 3.53 21.02 54.92
CA THR A 9 3.80 19.55 54.89
C THR A 9 2.78 18.61 54.23
N ILE A 10 3.22 17.79 53.24
CA ILE A 10 3.31 16.30 53.34
C ILE A 10 3.74 15.60 52.01
N THR A 11 4.67 14.64 52.16
CA THR A 11 5.10 13.51 51.28
C THR A 11 5.46 13.67 49.79
N LYS A 12 6.68 13.18 49.48
CA LYS A 12 7.02 12.49 48.21
C LYS A 12 6.21 11.20 48.09
N GLU A 13 5.61 10.90 46.93
CA GLU A 13 5.38 9.52 46.47
C GLU A 13 5.02 9.45 44.97
N THR A 14 5.11 8.24 44.39
CA THR A 14 4.70 7.87 43.02
C THR A 14 5.48 8.43 41.80
N THR A 15 6.74 8.01 41.67
CA THR A 15 7.38 7.79 40.35
C THR A 15 7.44 6.29 40.05
N SER A 16 6.36 5.70 39.54
CA SER A 16 6.29 4.35 38.98
C SER A 16 4.90 4.14 38.38
N ASP A 17 4.79 4.02 37.05
CA ASP A 17 3.74 3.20 36.37
C ASP A 17 3.84 3.22 34.82
N ASN A 18 4.33 4.30 34.22
CA ASN A 18 4.39 4.45 32.75
C ASN A 18 5.42 3.55 32.02
N THR A 19 6.22 2.76 32.73
CA THR A 19 7.17 1.79 32.15
C THR A 19 6.60 0.37 31.99
N SER A 20 5.40 0.09 32.49
CA SER A 20 4.77 -1.24 32.43
C SER A 20 3.96 -1.50 31.15
N PHE A 21 3.64 -0.46 30.38
CA PHE A 21 2.71 -0.54 29.25
C PHE A 21 3.38 -0.80 27.88
N LEU A 22 4.67 -0.47 27.74
CA LEU A 22 5.43 -0.69 26.50
C LEU A 22 5.92 -2.14 26.39
N THR A 23 6.43 -2.72 27.48
CA THR A 23 7.02 -4.07 27.50
C THR A 23 6.03 -5.22 27.28
N LYS A 24 4.72 -5.00 27.48
CA LYS A 24 3.69 -6.01 27.16
C LYS A 24 3.38 -6.09 25.67
N ARG A 25 3.49 -4.98 24.92
CA ARG A 25 3.12 -4.93 23.51
C ARG A 25 4.14 -5.68 22.63
N ASP A 26 5.42 -5.64 23.01
CA ASP A 26 6.49 -6.33 22.29
C ASP A 26 6.45 -7.87 22.48
N GLN A 27 5.90 -8.36 23.61
CA GLN A 27 5.81 -9.80 23.88
C GLN A 27 4.64 -10.49 23.15
N GLU A 28 3.57 -9.79 22.81
CA GLU A 28 2.44 -10.35 22.04
C GLU A 28 2.72 -10.43 20.53
N ILE A 29 3.71 -9.68 20.02
CA ILE A 29 4.10 -9.69 18.61
C ILE A 29 4.98 -10.93 18.28
N GLN A 30 5.81 -11.39 19.21
CA GLN A 30 6.70 -12.53 18.98
C GLN A 30 6.01 -13.91 18.99
N THR A 31 4.87 -14.07 19.66
CA THR A 31 4.14 -15.34 19.72
C THR A 31 3.26 -15.61 18.49
N SER A 32 2.93 -14.57 17.71
CA SER A 32 2.11 -14.69 16.50
C SER A 32 2.90 -15.09 15.24
N SER A 33 4.22 -15.23 15.33
CA SER A 33 5.10 -15.36 14.16
C SER A 33 5.35 -16.80 13.66
N ASN A 34 4.75 -17.82 14.29
CA ASN A 34 5.04 -19.25 14.04
C ASN A 34 3.88 -20.03 13.39
N THR A 35 2.94 -19.39 12.69
CA THR A 35 1.81 -20.12 12.04
C THR A 35 1.33 -19.48 10.73
N ILE A 36 2.24 -18.88 9.95
CA ILE A 36 1.99 -18.48 8.55
C ILE A 36 3.18 -18.89 7.68
N SER A 37 3.43 -20.19 7.62
CA SER A 37 4.11 -20.84 6.50
C SER A 37 3.03 -21.43 5.60
N ASP A 38 3.10 -21.14 4.29
CA ASP A 38 2.16 -21.54 3.22
C ASP A 38 1.14 -20.47 2.78
N ILE A 39 1.64 -19.34 2.27
CA ILE A 39 0.95 -18.57 1.22
C ILE A 39 1.97 -18.30 0.11
N THR A 40 1.83 -18.99 -1.02
CA THR A 40 2.58 -18.69 -2.25
C THR A 40 2.08 -17.37 -2.84
N TYR A 41 2.96 -16.37 -2.92
CA TYR A 41 2.69 -15.12 -3.61
C TYR A 41 2.79 -15.29 -5.14
N SER A 42 2.02 -14.49 -5.87
CA SER A 42 2.18 -14.26 -7.31
C SER A 42 2.66 -12.83 -7.52
N ASP A 43 3.87 -12.69 -8.07
CA ASP A 43 4.61 -11.43 -8.19
C ASP A 43 4.20 -10.61 -9.44
N ASP A 44 2.91 -10.30 -9.58
CA ASP A 44 2.33 -9.69 -10.80
C ASP A 44 1.73 -8.28 -10.60
N ASP A 45 2.16 -7.51 -9.58
CA ASP A 45 1.72 -6.11 -9.42
C ASP A 45 2.74 -5.21 -8.67
N ASP A 46 3.99 -5.21 -9.14
CA ASP A 46 5.01 -4.22 -8.72
C ASP A 46 4.82 -2.88 -9.46
N SER A 47 3.71 -2.21 -9.17
CA SER A 47 3.62 -0.75 -9.38
C SER A 47 4.27 -0.06 -8.18
N THR A 48 5.59 0.07 -8.26
CA THR A 48 6.40 0.84 -7.31
C THR A 48 6.04 2.32 -7.46
N CYS A 49 5.12 2.80 -6.64
CA CYS A 49 4.84 4.23 -6.50
C CYS A 49 6.03 4.95 -5.84
N THR A 50 7.08 5.20 -6.62
CA THR A 50 8.13 6.17 -6.34
C THR A 50 7.49 7.56 -6.28
N PHE A 51 7.59 8.18 -5.10
CA PHE A 51 7.37 9.61 -4.95
C PHE A 51 8.65 10.27 -5.48
N ASP A 52 8.50 11.23 -6.39
CA ASP A 52 9.44 11.56 -7.48
C ASP A 52 9.64 10.45 -8.54
N SER A 53 9.38 10.83 -9.80
CA SER A 53 9.32 9.95 -10.97
C SER A 53 10.71 9.59 -11.50
N LEU A 54 11.33 8.57 -10.89
CA LEU A 54 12.61 7.96 -11.32
C LEU A 54 12.64 7.36 -12.74
N GLU A 55 11.56 7.47 -13.52
CA GLU A 55 11.49 7.07 -14.93
C GLU A 55 11.61 8.25 -15.91
N ASP A 56 11.23 9.48 -15.53
CA ASP A 56 11.32 10.66 -16.42
C ASP A 56 12.79 11.02 -16.72
N ASP A 57 13.68 10.85 -15.73
CA ASP A 57 15.13 11.08 -15.87
C ASP A 57 15.87 10.01 -16.71
N LYS A 58 15.18 8.99 -17.27
CA LYS A 58 15.81 7.99 -18.17
C LYS A 58 15.70 8.34 -19.65
N LEU A 59 15.00 9.41 -20.02
CA LEU A 59 14.86 9.89 -21.40
C LEU A 59 15.53 11.26 -21.63
N LEU A 60 16.59 11.56 -20.88
CA LEU A 60 17.25 12.88 -20.79
C LEU A 60 17.80 13.48 -22.08
N LEU A 61 17.99 12.70 -23.14
CA LEU A 61 18.54 13.16 -24.43
C LEU A 61 17.76 12.47 -25.55
N THR A 62 17.21 13.26 -26.47
CA THR A 62 16.81 12.83 -27.81
C THR A 62 18.02 12.97 -28.75
N PRO A 63 17.93 12.69 -30.06
CA PRO A 63 18.84 13.33 -31.00
C PRO A 63 18.71 14.85 -30.92
N PRO A 64 19.81 15.61 -31.11
CA PRO A 64 19.70 17.03 -31.41
C PRO A 64 18.78 17.22 -32.62
N MET A 65 17.98 18.29 -32.62
CA MET A 65 17.27 18.71 -33.83
C MET A 65 18.28 19.18 -34.87
N GLU A 66 17.90 19.10 -36.15
CA GLU A 66 18.74 19.44 -37.30
C GLU A 66 19.40 20.81 -37.10
N GLU A 67 20.73 20.85 -37.11
CA GLU A 67 21.47 22.10 -37.22
C GLU A 67 21.19 22.67 -38.61
N GLU A 68 20.56 23.85 -38.72
CA GLU A 68 20.64 24.63 -39.96
C GLU A 68 22.11 25.06 -40.11
N GLU A 69 22.85 24.29 -40.91
CA GLU A 69 24.28 24.47 -41.12
C GLU A 69 24.60 25.91 -41.58
N ALA A 70 25.23 26.68 -40.69
CA ALA A 70 26.22 27.65 -41.14
C ALA A 70 27.25 26.85 -41.96
N SER A 71 27.29 27.12 -43.26
CA SER A 71 27.89 26.23 -44.25
C SER A 71 29.35 25.87 -43.91
N ILE A 72 29.65 24.57 -44.07
CA ILE A 72 30.88 23.84 -43.69
C ILE A 72 32.24 24.49 -44.06
N GLU A 73 32.28 25.55 -44.87
CA GLU A 73 33.47 26.37 -45.08
C GLU A 73 33.96 27.06 -43.78
N GLU A 74 33.10 27.27 -42.77
CA GLU A 74 33.48 27.87 -41.47
C GLU A 74 34.23 26.93 -40.50
N LEU A 75 34.32 25.62 -40.80
CA LEU A 75 35.04 24.65 -39.94
C LEU A 75 36.56 24.73 -40.05
N ASN A 76 37.08 25.49 -41.03
CA ASN A 76 38.48 25.89 -41.15
C ASN A 76 38.61 27.41 -41.37
N GLU A 77 37.75 28.20 -40.72
CA GLU A 77 38.17 29.55 -40.36
C GLU A 77 39.48 29.42 -39.57
N LYS A 78 40.54 29.98 -40.14
CA LYS A 78 41.78 30.17 -39.42
C LYS A 78 41.43 31.01 -38.19
N GLU A 79 41.58 30.46 -36.99
CA GLU A 79 41.87 31.29 -35.81
C GLU A 79 42.96 32.27 -36.27
N ASP A 80 42.72 33.59 -36.18
CA ASP A 80 43.64 34.58 -36.72
C ASP A 80 45.03 34.38 -36.07
N GLU A 81 45.92 33.66 -36.76
CA GLU A 81 47.21 33.19 -36.22
C GLU A 81 48.10 34.37 -35.78
N HIS A 82 47.74 35.57 -36.23
CA HIS A 82 48.34 36.86 -35.90
C HIS A 82 47.99 37.42 -34.51
N ASP A 83 46.94 36.92 -33.82
CA ASP A 83 46.58 37.35 -32.45
C ASP A 83 46.89 36.29 -31.36
N VAL A 84 47.46 35.14 -31.75
CA VAL A 84 47.86 34.10 -30.80
C VAL A 84 49.19 34.48 -30.11
N ASP A 85 49.14 34.71 -28.79
CA ASP A 85 50.33 34.92 -27.95
C ASP A 85 51.11 33.60 -27.75
N TRP A 86 51.88 33.22 -28.78
CA TRP A 86 52.75 32.03 -28.78
C TRP A 86 53.87 32.10 -27.74
N GLU A 87 54.33 33.29 -27.34
CA GLU A 87 55.35 33.45 -26.30
C GLU A 87 54.77 33.07 -24.93
N PHE A 88 53.57 33.54 -24.62
CA PHE A 88 52.82 33.13 -23.43
C PHE A 88 52.59 31.62 -23.40
N TRP A 89 52.03 31.04 -24.46
CA TRP A 89 51.73 29.61 -24.47
C TRP A 89 52.99 28.73 -24.43
N SER A 90 54.08 29.14 -25.08
CA SER A 90 55.38 28.49 -24.97
C SER A 90 55.91 28.50 -23.52
N LYS A 91 55.75 29.63 -22.79
CA LYS A 91 56.10 29.73 -21.37
C LYS A 91 55.24 28.81 -20.49
N VAL A 92 53.93 28.72 -20.76
CA VAL A 92 53.00 27.81 -20.07
C VAL A 92 53.43 26.35 -20.24
N ILE A 93 53.67 25.92 -21.48
CA ILE A 93 54.07 24.55 -21.81
C ILE A 93 55.44 24.21 -21.21
N SER A 94 56.42 25.10 -21.36
CA SER A 94 57.81 24.84 -20.94
C SER A 94 58.01 24.76 -19.42
N ASN A 95 57.15 25.43 -18.63
CA ASN A 95 57.39 25.57 -17.18
C ASN A 95 56.09 25.68 -16.35
N TYR A 96 55.12 24.83 -16.66
CA TYR A 96 53.78 24.82 -16.05
C TYR A 96 53.80 24.77 -14.51
N SER A 97 54.71 24.01 -13.92
CA SER A 97 54.79 23.79 -12.47
C SER A 97 55.20 25.05 -11.68
N GLN A 98 55.98 25.96 -12.28
CA GLN A 98 56.32 27.26 -11.70
C GLN A 98 55.29 28.34 -12.08
N PHE A 99 54.75 28.24 -13.29
CA PHE A 99 53.74 29.17 -13.81
C PHE A 99 52.43 29.11 -12.99
N THR A 100 51.97 27.91 -12.63
CA THR A 100 50.77 27.72 -11.79
C THR A 100 50.89 28.20 -10.35
N GLN A 101 52.10 28.46 -9.85
CA GLN A 101 52.33 28.99 -8.50
C GLN A 101 52.29 30.52 -8.45
N SER A 102 52.46 31.20 -9.60
CA SER A 102 52.67 32.65 -9.67
C SER A 102 51.69 33.39 -10.59
N GLU A 103 51.28 32.77 -11.70
CA GLU A 103 50.54 33.42 -12.79
C GLU A 103 49.16 32.78 -13.07
N THR A 104 48.60 31.98 -12.16
CA THR A 104 47.28 31.29 -12.31
C THR A 104 46.14 32.23 -12.70
N LYS A 105 46.12 33.45 -12.13
CA LYS A 105 45.11 34.48 -12.47
C LYS A 105 45.28 35.02 -13.90
N ARG A 106 46.53 35.14 -14.37
CA ARG A 106 46.85 35.55 -15.74
C ARG A 106 46.44 34.46 -16.73
N LEU A 107 46.63 33.19 -16.37
CA LEU A 107 46.16 32.04 -17.16
C LEU A 107 44.64 32.07 -17.33
N SER A 108 43.90 32.16 -16.23
CA SER A 108 42.44 32.27 -16.23
C SER A 108 41.97 33.46 -17.08
N ALA A 109 42.55 34.65 -16.91
CA ALA A 109 42.21 35.82 -17.73
C ALA A 109 42.47 35.59 -19.23
N GLN A 110 43.64 35.03 -19.61
CA GLN A 110 43.96 34.74 -21.01
C GLN A 110 43.03 33.70 -21.62
N VAL A 111 42.68 32.66 -20.85
CA VAL A 111 41.73 31.60 -21.24
C VAL A 111 40.30 32.12 -21.39
N VAL A 112 39.87 33.05 -20.53
CA VAL A 112 38.55 33.69 -20.64
C VAL A 112 38.49 34.61 -21.85
N GLN A 113 39.49 35.49 -22.04
CA GLN A 113 39.47 36.53 -23.07
C GLN A 113 39.78 36.01 -24.48
N HIS A 114 40.83 35.20 -24.65
CA HIS A 114 41.32 34.75 -25.96
C HIS A 114 41.14 33.24 -26.16
N GLY A 115 41.29 32.46 -25.08
CA GLY A 115 41.15 31.01 -25.11
C GLY A 115 42.41 30.26 -25.42
N ILE A 116 42.31 28.92 -25.38
CA ILE A 116 43.41 28.04 -25.76
C ILE A 116 43.33 27.85 -27.28
N PRO A 117 44.39 28.16 -28.06
CA PRO A 117 44.42 27.91 -29.50
C PRO A 117 44.15 26.44 -29.82
N SER A 118 43.37 26.19 -30.87
CA SER A 118 42.96 24.86 -31.33
C SER A 118 44.11 23.84 -31.35
N ALA A 119 45.20 24.18 -32.02
CA ALA A 119 46.41 23.35 -32.15
C ALA A 119 47.11 23.02 -30.81
N LEU A 120 46.80 23.74 -29.72
CA LEU A 120 47.41 23.55 -28.41
C LEU A 120 46.53 22.81 -27.40
N ARG A 121 45.22 22.65 -27.65
CA ARG A 121 44.28 22.01 -26.70
C ARG A 121 44.72 20.60 -26.31
N GLY A 122 45.14 19.79 -27.28
CA GLY A 122 45.66 18.44 -27.06
C GLY A 122 46.90 18.36 -26.16
N THR A 123 47.75 19.40 -26.12
CA THR A 123 48.91 19.47 -25.21
C THR A 123 48.55 20.13 -23.87
N ILE A 124 47.73 21.19 -23.89
CA ILE A 124 47.48 22.03 -22.72
C ILE A 124 46.42 21.42 -21.79
N TRP A 125 45.37 20.76 -22.30
CA TRP A 125 44.39 20.14 -21.41
C TRP A 125 45.02 19.02 -20.53
N PRO A 126 45.86 18.08 -21.04
CA PRO A 126 46.60 17.13 -20.20
C PRO A 126 47.58 17.79 -19.23
N LEU A 127 48.19 18.91 -19.63
CA LEU A 127 49.08 19.69 -18.77
C LEU A 127 48.31 20.32 -17.59
N LEU A 128 47.13 20.89 -17.84
CA LEU A 128 46.23 21.44 -16.82
C LEU A 128 45.78 20.36 -15.81
N THR A 129 45.51 19.14 -16.29
CA THR A 129 45.14 18.02 -15.43
C THR A 129 46.33 17.43 -14.66
N ASN A 130 47.58 17.69 -15.07
CA ASN A 130 48.82 17.23 -14.39
C ASN A 130 48.81 15.72 -14.13
N ILE A 131 48.61 14.94 -15.19
CA ILE A 131 48.44 13.48 -15.14
C ILE A 131 49.75 12.80 -14.74
N SER A 132 49.87 12.44 -13.47
CA SER A 132 51.09 11.84 -12.91
C SER A 132 51.33 10.38 -13.33
N ASN A 133 50.34 9.69 -13.91
CA ASN A 133 50.46 8.33 -14.43
C ASN A 133 49.72 8.16 -15.78
N LEU A 134 50.06 8.99 -16.77
CA LEU A 134 49.48 8.92 -18.11
C LEU A 134 49.73 7.55 -18.76
N GLN A 135 50.98 7.08 -18.73
CA GLN A 135 51.38 5.82 -19.34
C GLN A 135 50.63 4.61 -18.75
N GLY A 136 50.46 4.53 -17.43
CA GLY A 136 49.71 3.45 -16.80
C GLY A 136 48.21 3.46 -17.15
N LEU A 137 47.62 4.63 -17.38
CA LEU A 137 46.23 4.73 -17.87
C LEU A 137 46.11 4.28 -19.33
N GLN A 138 47.09 4.60 -20.19
CA GLN A 138 47.15 4.09 -21.56
C GLN A 138 47.33 2.56 -21.62
N GLU A 139 48.17 1.99 -20.74
CA GLU A 139 48.33 0.54 -20.62
C GLU A 139 47.05 -0.15 -20.14
N ILE A 140 46.31 0.47 -19.20
CA ILE A 140 44.99 0.01 -18.77
C ILE A 140 43.99 0.08 -19.93
N TYR A 141 43.98 1.17 -20.70
CA TYR A 141 43.08 1.34 -21.85
C TYR A 141 43.19 0.18 -22.85
N VAL A 142 44.41 -0.16 -23.26
CA VAL A 142 44.69 -1.28 -24.19
C VAL A 142 44.24 -2.64 -23.64
N GLN A 143 44.18 -2.81 -22.32
CA GLN A 143 43.62 -4.01 -21.68
C GLN A 143 42.09 -4.01 -21.64
N LEU A 144 41.46 -2.84 -21.45
CA LEU A 144 40.00 -2.69 -21.41
C LEU A 144 39.34 -2.89 -22.78
N LEU A 145 40.00 -2.48 -23.88
CA LEU A 145 39.51 -2.71 -25.24
C LEU A 145 39.29 -4.19 -25.58
N ARG A 146 39.97 -5.11 -24.88
CA ARG A 146 39.87 -6.57 -25.06
C ARG A 146 38.73 -7.21 -24.26
N GLN A 147 38.03 -6.43 -23.43
CA GLN A 147 36.93 -6.89 -22.59
C GLN A 147 35.59 -6.52 -23.23
N GLU A 148 34.52 -7.22 -22.86
CA GLU A 148 33.15 -6.90 -23.28
C GLU A 148 32.47 -6.04 -22.22
N SER A 149 31.66 -5.05 -22.64
CA SER A 149 30.84 -4.25 -21.72
C SER A 149 29.37 -4.65 -21.82
N VAL A 150 28.70 -4.79 -20.67
CA VAL A 150 27.24 -4.99 -20.61
C VAL A 150 26.46 -3.80 -21.20
N TYR A 151 27.12 -2.65 -21.37
CA TYR A 151 26.52 -1.41 -21.85
C TYR A 151 26.65 -1.17 -23.35
N GLU A 152 27.31 -2.05 -24.12
CA GLU A 152 27.61 -1.81 -25.56
C GLU A 152 26.38 -1.41 -26.37
N LYS A 153 25.22 -2.05 -26.16
CA LYS A 153 23.96 -1.70 -26.84
C LYS A 153 23.47 -0.28 -26.52
N ALA A 154 23.66 0.18 -25.28
CA ALA A 154 23.29 1.53 -24.87
C ALA A 154 24.26 2.56 -25.45
N ILE A 155 25.57 2.24 -25.45
CA ILE A 155 26.60 3.06 -26.07
C ILE A 155 26.31 3.23 -27.57
N THR A 156 26.14 2.15 -28.34
CA THR A 156 25.87 2.21 -29.80
C THR A 156 24.65 3.07 -30.15
N ARG A 157 23.57 2.97 -29.37
CA ARG A 157 22.37 3.81 -29.58
C ARG A 157 22.67 5.29 -29.40
N ASP A 158 23.49 5.64 -28.42
CA ASP A 158 23.84 7.01 -28.09
C ASP A 158 24.89 7.60 -29.05
N LEU A 159 25.78 6.77 -29.61
CA LEU A 159 26.76 7.20 -30.63
C LEU A 159 26.10 7.75 -31.89
N HIS A 160 25.04 7.11 -32.40
CA HIS A 160 24.31 7.55 -33.60
C HIS A 160 23.69 8.96 -33.47
N ARG A 161 23.58 9.49 -32.25
CA ARG A 161 23.05 10.83 -31.96
C ARG A 161 24.09 11.79 -31.37
N THR A 162 25.33 11.35 -31.20
CA THR A 162 26.41 12.17 -30.64
C THR A 162 27.19 12.83 -31.78
N PHE A 163 27.01 14.14 -31.94
CA PHE A 163 27.58 14.94 -33.05
C PHE A 163 27.35 14.33 -34.45
N PRO A 164 26.10 13.97 -34.83
CA PRO A 164 25.82 13.17 -36.04
C PRO A 164 26.16 13.90 -37.36
N TYR A 165 26.28 15.22 -37.33
CA TYR A 165 26.65 16.06 -38.48
C TYR A 165 28.17 16.31 -38.58
N HIS A 166 28.94 16.01 -37.53
CA HIS A 166 30.39 16.30 -37.53
C HIS A 166 31.17 15.28 -38.38
N PRO A 167 31.98 15.70 -39.39
CA PRO A 167 32.58 14.78 -40.36
C PRO A 167 33.41 13.63 -39.75
N TYR A 168 34.14 13.89 -38.65
CA TYR A 168 34.89 12.84 -37.96
C TYR A 168 33.97 11.77 -37.36
N PHE A 169 32.83 12.15 -36.77
CA PHE A 169 31.87 11.23 -36.18
C PHE A 169 30.86 10.66 -37.19
N GLN A 170 30.87 11.12 -38.45
CA GLN A 170 30.26 10.40 -39.57
C GLN A 170 31.18 9.29 -40.12
N SER A 171 32.49 9.37 -39.85
CA SER A 171 33.44 8.33 -40.26
C SER A 171 33.38 7.11 -39.35
N THR A 172 33.64 5.92 -39.91
CA THR A 172 33.78 4.66 -39.15
C THR A 172 34.84 4.80 -38.06
N GLN A 173 35.97 5.44 -38.36
CA GLN A 173 37.07 5.63 -37.41
C GLN A 173 36.65 6.45 -36.18
N GLY A 174 35.94 7.57 -36.37
CA GLY A 174 35.51 8.41 -35.24
C GLY A 174 34.39 7.76 -34.42
N GLN A 175 33.49 7.00 -35.06
CA GLN A 175 32.49 6.18 -34.37
C GLN A 175 33.13 5.05 -33.54
N GLU A 176 34.12 4.34 -34.10
CA GLU A 176 34.88 3.31 -33.40
C GLU A 176 35.69 3.89 -32.23
N ALA A 177 36.40 5.00 -32.43
CA ALA A 177 37.16 5.66 -31.36
C ALA A 177 36.25 6.14 -30.20
N LEU A 178 35.10 6.74 -30.52
CA LEU A 178 34.14 7.17 -29.51
C LEU A 178 33.47 5.98 -28.79
N PHE A 179 33.15 4.90 -29.52
CA PHE A 179 32.72 3.64 -28.92
C PHE A 179 33.76 3.09 -27.95
N ASN A 180 35.02 3.00 -28.39
CA ASN A 180 36.14 2.43 -27.64
C ASN A 180 36.42 3.19 -26.34
N VAL A 181 36.53 4.53 -26.39
CA VAL A 181 36.76 5.38 -25.21
C VAL A 181 35.64 5.22 -24.18
N VAL A 182 34.38 5.30 -24.62
CA VAL A 182 33.21 5.22 -23.74
C VAL A 182 33.02 3.80 -23.19
N LYS A 183 33.22 2.77 -24.02
CA LYS A 183 33.21 1.36 -23.62
C LYS A 183 34.28 1.08 -22.56
N ALA A 184 35.52 1.48 -22.81
CA ALA A 184 36.61 1.29 -21.86
C ALA A 184 36.32 1.99 -20.53
N TYR A 185 35.80 3.22 -20.56
CA TYR A 185 35.39 3.93 -19.32
C TYR A 185 34.32 3.14 -18.55
N SER A 186 33.32 2.57 -19.24
CA SER A 186 32.26 1.78 -18.61
C SER A 186 32.72 0.50 -17.91
N ILE A 187 33.90 0.00 -18.26
CA ILE A 187 34.54 -1.17 -17.64
C ILE A 187 35.55 -0.72 -16.57
N TYR A 188 36.25 0.40 -16.80
CA TYR A 188 37.19 1.02 -15.86
C TYR A 188 36.51 1.46 -14.56
N ASP A 189 35.28 1.97 -14.66
CA ASP A 189 34.51 2.50 -13.52
C ASP A 189 33.13 1.82 -13.42
N PRO A 190 33.03 0.60 -12.84
CA PRO A 190 31.77 -0.17 -12.82
C PRO A 190 30.63 0.45 -12.02
N GLU A 191 30.91 1.37 -11.08
CA GLU A 191 29.84 2.05 -10.31
C GLU A 191 29.16 3.13 -11.15
N VAL A 192 29.86 3.73 -12.10
CA VAL A 192 29.29 4.62 -13.13
C VAL A 192 28.73 3.78 -14.29
N GLY A 193 29.50 2.79 -14.72
CA GLY A 193 29.20 2.02 -15.92
C GLY A 193 29.09 2.94 -17.13
N TYR A 194 27.98 2.84 -17.86
CA TYR A 194 27.65 3.81 -18.90
C TYR A 194 26.40 4.62 -18.52
N CYS A 195 26.56 5.94 -18.52
CA CYS A 195 25.47 6.88 -18.37
C CYS A 195 25.24 7.66 -19.67
N GLN A 196 23.97 7.81 -20.05
CA GLN A 196 23.53 8.58 -21.20
C GLN A 196 24.04 10.02 -21.11
N GLY A 197 24.64 10.52 -22.19
CA GLY A 197 25.33 11.83 -22.22
C GLY A 197 26.85 11.77 -22.08
N LEU A 198 27.42 10.69 -21.53
CA LEU A 198 28.88 10.54 -21.38
C LEU A 198 29.63 10.58 -22.73
N ALA A 199 28.99 10.15 -23.82
CA ALA A 199 29.56 10.23 -25.17
C ALA A 199 29.74 11.70 -25.64
N PHE A 200 28.83 12.61 -25.29
CA PHE A 200 28.97 14.04 -25.57
C PHE A 200 30.12 14.68 -24.76
N VAL A 201 30.48 14.11 -23.61
CA VAL A 201 31.65 14.54 -22.83
C VAL A 201 32.97 14.04 -23.44
N ALA A 202 32.98 12.83 -23.99
CA ALA A 202 34.14 12.22 -24.61
C ALA A 202 34.45 12.78 -26.02
N GLY A 203 33.43 13.14 -26.80
CA GLY A 203 33.59 13.63 -28.18
C GLY A 203 34.52 14.84 -28.31
N PRO A 204 34.34 15.94 -27.54
CA PRO A 204 35.23 17.10 -27.57
C PRO A 204 36.68 16.77 -27.21
N LEU A 205 36.94 15.73 -26.41
CA LEU A 205 38.29 15.26 -26.12
C LEU A 205 38.89 14.59 -27.37
N LEU A 206 38.18 13.62 -27.97
CA LEU A 206 38.59 12.91 -29.19
C LEU A 206 38.85 13.81 -30.39
N LEU A 207 38.16 14.96 -30.49
CA LEU A 207 38.41 15.94 -31.54
C LEU A 207 39.70 16.76 -31.35
N ASN A 208 40.33 16.70 -30.17
CA ASN A 208 41.52 17.50 -29.84
C ASN A 208 42.76 16.65 -29.46
N MET A 209 42.65 15.32 -29.31
CA MET A 209 43.76 14.43 -28.95
C MET A 209 43.52 12.98 -29.40
N PRO A 210 44.57 12.11 -29.45
CA PRO A 210 44.43 10.68 -29.75
C PRO A 210 43.48 9.92 -28.82
N GLU A 211 43.01 8.76 -29.29
CA GLU A 211 42.01 7.92 -28.61
C GLU A 211 42.41 7.52 -27.19
N GLU A 212 43.66 7.11 -26.98
CA GLU A 212 44.19 6.69 -25.69
C GLU A 212 44.33 7.88 -24.72
N GLU A 213 44.68 9.06 -25.24
CA GLU A 213 44.77 10.30 -24.45
C GLU A 213 43.38 10.82 -24.08
N ALA A 214 42.40 10.72 -24.98
CA ALA A 214 41.02 11.10 -24.72
C ALA A 214 40.39 10.25 -23.60
N PHE A 215 40.68 8.94 -23.56
CA PHE A 215 40.31 8.09 -22.41
C PHE A 215 40.98 8.55 -21.12
N CYS A 216 42.30 8.81 -21.13
CA CYS A 216 43.01 9.27 -19.94
C CYS A 216 42.46 10.61 -19.43
N MET A 217 42.14 11.53 -20.34
CA MET A 217 41.54 12.83 -20.04
C MET A 217 40.10 12.70 -19.52
N LEU A 218 39.30 11.76 -20.02
CA LEU A 218 37.96 11.48 -19.50
C LEU A 218 38.02 10.99 -18.05
N VAL A 219 38.93 10.06 -17.74
CA VAL A 219 39.17 9.59 -16.37
C VAL A 219 39.55 10.74 -15.44
N GLN A 220 40.49 11.60 -15.86
CA GLN A 220 40.93 12.76 -15.07
C GLN A 220 39.84 13.81 -14.92
N LEU A 221 39.07 14.09 -15.97
CA LEU A 221 37.94 15.02 -15.94
C LEU A 221 36.91 14.59 -14.89
N LEU A 222 36.50 13.32 -14.91
CA LEU A 222 35.48 12.83 -14.00
C LEU A 222 35.99 12.70 -12.55
N GLN A 223 37.22 12.23 -12.34
CA GLN A 223 37.79 12.05 -11.00
C GLN A 223 38.33 13.37 -10.39
N LYS A 224 39.28 14.04 -11.05
CA LYS A 224 40.00 15.21 -10.49
C LYS A 224 39.07 16.41 -10.30
N TYR A 225 38.18 16.66 -11.26
CA TYR A 225 37.23 17.78 -11.20
C TYR A 225 35.91 17.42 -10.49
N LYS A 226 35.83 16.21 -9.93
CA LYS A 226 34.69 15.71 -9.15
C LYS A 226 33.37 15.81 -9.92
N ILE A 227 33.38 15.33 -11.16
CA ILE A 227 32.21 15.32 -12.05
C ILE A 227 31.57 13.91 -12.09
N ARG A 228 32.36 12.85 -11.83
CA ARG A 228 31.95 11.41 -11.81
C ARG A 228 30.54 11.14 -11.26
N GLY A 229 30.20 11.70 -10.10
CA GLY A 229 28.91 11.46 -9.45
C GLY A 229 27.68 11.96 -10.21
N GLN A 230 27.85 12.74 -11.30
CA GLN A 230 26.77 13.13 -12.20
C GLN A 230 26.33 11.96 -13.08
N PHE A 231 27.17 10.94 -13.24
CA PHE A 231 26.98 9.79 -14.12
C PHE A 231 26.71 8.48 -13.37
N THR A 232 26.72 8.47 -12.03
CA THR A 232 26.30 7.26 -11.28
C THR A 232 24.82 6.97 -11.52
N PRO A 233 24.35 5.71 -11.42
CA PRO A 233 22.96 5.33 -11.72
C PRO A 233 21.89 6.13 -10.97
N GLN A 234 22.23 6.64 -9.78
CA GLN A 234 21.35 7.48 -8.98
C GLN A 234 21.34 8.95 -9.42
N LEU A 235 22.35 9.44 -10.16
CA LEU A 235 22.50 10.86 -10.54
C LEU A 235 22.60 11.84 -9.35
N ASP A 236 23.07 11.39 -8.18
CA ASP A 236 23.01 12.16 -6.94
C ASP A 236 23.77 13.50 -7.00
N LEU A 237 24.93 13.54 -7.67
CA LEU A 237 25.65 14.81 -7.85
C LEU A 237 24.97 15.70 -8.87
N LEU A 238 24.26 15.15 -9.87
CA LEU A 238 23.48 15.96 -10.81
C LEU A 238 22.33 16.64 -10.07
N ARG A 239 21.55 15.89 -9.28
CA ARG A 239 20.48 16.45 -8.42
C ARG A 239 21.00 17.50 -7.44
N LEU A 240 22.12 17.22 -6.76
CA LEU A 240 22.79 18.19 -5.90
C LEU A 240 23.23 19.46 -6.67
N ARG A 241 23.80 19.32 -7.88
CA ARG A 241 24.19 20.46 -8.72
C ARG A 241 22.96 21.27 -9.15
N LEU A 242 21.86 20.63 -9.51
CA LEU A 242 20.60 21.30 -9.87
C LEU A 242 20.03 22.10 -8.68
N HIS A 243 19.95 21.51 -7.49
CA HIS A 243 19.54 22.23 -6.26
C HIS A 243 20.50 23.39 -5.93
N GLN A 244 21.82 23.20 -6.09
CA GLN A 244 22.79 24.28 -5.94
C GLN A 244 22.57 25.39 -6.98
N PHE A 245 22.21 25.05 -8.22
CA PHE A 245 21.93 25.99 -9.28
C PHE A 245 20.67 26.81 -8.99
N ASP A 246 19.58 26.20 -8.54
CA ASP A 246 18.36 26.91 -8.12
C ASP A 246 18.64 27.87 -6.95
N GLY A 247 19.42 27.43 -5.95
CA GLY A 247 19.83 28.27 -4.83
C GLY A 247 20.72 29.46 -5.24
N LEU A 248 21.56 29.29 -6.27
CA LEU A 248 22.33 30.39 -6.85
C LEU A 248 21.49 31.29 -7.76
N LEU A 249 20.51 30.73 -8.47
CA LEU A 249 19.55 31.49 -9.26
C LEU A 249 18.72 32.42 -8.37
N GLN A 250 18.31 31.94 -7.20
CA GLN A 250 17.67 32.76 -6.17
C GLN A 250 18.56 33.91 -5.68
N ASP A 251 19.86 33.66 -5.47
CA ASP A 251 20.82 34.65 -4.97
C ASP A 251 21.16 35.73 -6.04
N HIS A 252 21.39 35.32 -7.29
CA HIS A 252 21.91 36.19 -8.35
C HIS A 252 20.83 36.76 -9.29
N LEU A 253 19.75 36.02 -9.55
CA LEU A 253 18.69 36.36 -10.52
C LEU A 253 17.29 36.17 -9.90
N PRO A 254 16.97 36.85 -8.78
CA PRO A 254 15.75 36.61 -8.01
C PRO A 254 14.44 36.88 -8.77
N HIS A 255 14.50 37.69 -9.84
CA HIS A 255 13.36 37.93 -10.72
C HIS A 255 13.03 36.71 -11.57
N ILE A 256 14.05 36.09 -12.20
CA ILE A 256 13.91 34.85 -12.97
C ILE A 256 13.48 33.70 -12.04
N HIS A 257 14.15 33.56 -10.89
CA HIS A 257 13.78 32.55 -9.90
C HIS A 257 12.30 32.66 -9.47
N ARG A 258 11.78 33.89 -9.27
CA ARG A 258 10.36 34.07 -8.96
C ARG A 258 9.47 33.66 -10.13
N HIS A 259 9.76 34.12 -11.34
CA HIS A 259 8.98 33.76 -12.55
C HIS A 259 8.96 32.25 -12.77
N PHE A 260 10.08 31.56 -12.61
CA PHE A 260 10.15 30.10 -12.70
C PHE A 260 9.24 29.42 -11.66
N ASN A 261 9.23 29.88 -10.42
CA ASN A 261 8.31 29.35 -9.39
C ASN A 261 6.83 29.67 -9.70
N GLU A 262 6.52 30.84 -10.27
CA GLU A 262 5.16 31.22 -10.68
C GLU A 262 4.66 30.42 -11.89
N GLN A 263 5.55 30.07 -12.83
CA GLN A 263 5.26 29.21 -13.98
C GLN A 263 5.37 27.69 -13.67
N GLY A 264 5.94 27.29 -12.53
CA GLY A 264 6.18 25.88 -12.20
C GLY A 264 7.40 25.24 -12.90
N ILE A 265 8.32 26.05 -13.42
CA ILE A 265 9.57 25.62 -14.06
C ILE A 265 10.56 25.14 -13.00
N ARG A 266 11.10 23.92 -13.19
CA ARG A 266 12.16 23.34 -12.35
C ARG A 266 13.47 23.23 -13.12
N SER A 267 14.61 23.38 -12.46
CA SER A 267 15.95 23.29 -13.08
C SER A 267 16.18 21.99 -13.86
N ASN A 268 15.65 20.87 -13.37
CA ASN A 268 15.80 19.56 -14.03
C ASN A 268 15.17 19.50 -15.43
N MET A 269 14.23 20.41 -15.75
CA MET A 269 13.54 20.46 -17.05
C MET A 269 14.41 20.99 -18.20
N TYR A 270 15.46 21.77 -17.90
CA TYR A 270 16.34 22.40 -18.90
C TYR A 270 17.83 22.24 -18.58
N ALA A 271 18.26 22.44 -17.34
CA ALA A 271 19.67 22.46 -16.96
C ALA A 271 20.31 21.06 -16.79
N SER A 272 19.52 19.98 -16.71
CA SER A 272 20.05 18.61 -16.58
C SER A 272 21.05 18.28 -17.69
N GLN A 273 20.72 18.65 -18.93
CA GLN A 273 21.59 18.43 -20.09
C GLN A 273 22.86 19.29 -20.04
N TRP A 274 22.76 20.54 -19.56
CA TRP A 274 23.90 21.44 -19.42
C TRP A 274 24.99 20.87 -18.51
N PHE A 275 24.60 20.32 -17.35
CA PHE A 275 25.56 19.68 -16.44
C PHE A 275 26.00 18.31 -16.95
N LEU A 276 25.07 17.43 -17.35
CA LEU A 276 25.37 16.04 -17.72
C LEU A 276 26.21 15.91 -19.00
N THR A 277 26.09 16.85 -19.94
CA THR A 277 26.88 16.86 -21.19
C THR A 277 27.94 17.95 -21.22
N LEU A 278 28.13 18.69 -20.12
CA LEU A 278 29.03 19.85 -20.06
C LEU A 278 28.76 20.86 -21.20
N PHE A 279 27.47 21.15 -21.41
CA PHE A 279 26.88 21.94 -22.51
C PHE A 279 27.02 21.33 -23.93
N ALA A 280 27.77 20.23 -24.11
CA ALA A 280 28.13 19.71 -25.43
C ALA A 280 27.00 19.03 -26.24
N TYR A 281 25.77 18.98 -25.72
CA TYR A 281 24.61 18.41 -26.42
C TYR A 281 24.00 19.31 -27.51
N LYS A 282 23.93 20.62 -27.24
CA LYS A 282 23.20 21.62 -28.06
C LYS A 282 24.04 22.84 -28.42
N PHE A 283 25.17 23.06 -27.74
CA PHE A 283 26.03 24.21 -27.99
C PHE A 283 27.04 23.87 -29.10
N PRO A 284 27.30 24.79 -30.06
CA PRO A 284 28.28 24.57 -31.11
C PRO A 284 29.66 24.20 -30.55
N LEU A 285 30.40 23.29 -31.21
CA LEU A 285 31.71 22.83 -30.75
C LEU A 285 32.71 23.96 -30.48
N LYS A 286 32.67 25.05 -31.29
CA LYS A 286 33.44 26.29 -31.05
C LYS A 286 33.21 26.82 -29.62
N VAL A 287 31.99 26.80 -29.10
CA VAL A 287 31.64 27.18 -27.72
C VAL A 287 32.11 26.13 -26.71
N VAL A 288 31.84 24.84 -26.98
CA VAL A 288 32.15 23.72 -26.07
C VAL A 288 33.64 23.67 -25.74
N TYR A 289 34.53 23.88 -26.72
CA TYR A 289 35.97 23.92 -26.47
C TYR A 289 36.36 25.05 -25.51
N ARG A 290 35.74 26.23 -25.65
CA ARG A 290 36.00 27.38 -24.78
C ARG A 290 35.48 27.15 -23.35
N ILE A 291 34.37 26.42 -23.21
CA ILE A 291 33.89 25.91 -21.91
C ILE A 291 34.89 24.91 -21.30
N TYR A 292 35.43 23.99 -22.10
CA TYR A 292 36.43 23.02 -21.67
C TYR A 292 37.74 23.69 -21.22
N ASP A 293 38.21 24.73 -21.92
CA ASP A 293 39.40 25.49 -21.53
C ASP A 293 39.27 26.04 -20.09
N ILE A 294 38.13 26.66 -19.77
CA ILE A 294 37.84 27.21 -18.44
C ILE A 294 37.58 26.08 -17.44
N LEU A 295 36.94 24.98 -17.85
CA LEU A 295 36.70 23.82 -17.01
C LEU A 295 38.01 23.19 -16.52
N PHE A 296 39.00 23.03 -17.40
CA PHE A 296 40.31 22.51 -17.00
C PHE A 296 41.13 23.53 -16.19
N THR A 297 40.97 24.84 -16.44
CA THR A 297 41.72 25.92 -15.78
C THR A 297 41.17 26.29 -14.39
N GLU A 298 39.85 26.43 -14.24
CA GLU A 298 39.17 26.94 -13.03
C GLU A 298 38.29 25.90 -12.32
N GLY A 299 37.93 24.81 -13.02
CA GLY A 299 37.18 23.68 -12.47
C GLY A 299 35.66 23.76 -12.61
N ALA A 300 35.00 22.66 -12.25
CA ALA A 300 33.57 22.39 -12.53
C ALA A 300 32.55 23.40 -11.98
N ASN A 301 32.96 24.37 -11.16
CA ASN A 301 32.11 25.48 -10.75
C ASN A 301 31.94 26.54 -11.88
N CYS A 302 32.72 26.48 -12.95
CA CYS A 302 32.49 27.30 -14.14
C CYS A 302 31.12 27.05 -14.77
N LEU A 303 30.64 25.80 -14.76
CA LEU A 303 29.36 25.39 -15.35
C LEU A 303 28.18 26.16 -14.74
N PHE A 304 28.22 26.40 -13.42
CA PHE A 304 27.23 27.24 -12.73
C PHE A 304 27.26 28.69 -13.22
N ARG A 305 28.46 29.28 -13.34
CA ARG A 305 28.61 30.66 -13.82
C ARG A 305 28.12 30.82 -15.25
N ILE A 306 28.42 29.86 -16.12
CA ILE A 306 27.97 29.86 -17.52
C ILE A 306 26.44 29.77 -17.58
N GLY A 307 25.83 28.84 -16.85
CA GLY A 307 24.36 28.73 -16.75
C GLY A 307 23.70 30.00 -16.19
N LEU A 308 24.30 30.65 -15.20
CA LEU A 308 23.81 31.93 -14.66
C LEU A 308 23.99 33.09 -15.65
N ALA A 309 25.09 33.15 -16.39
CA ALA A 309 25.32 34.18 -17.41
C ALA A 309 24.31 34.07 -18.56
N LEU A 310 24.09 32.84 -19.07
CA LEU A 310 23.05 32.54 -20.05
C LEU A 310 21.67 33.05 -19.58
N LEU A 311 21.25 32.72 -18.35
CA LEU A 311 19.98 33.19 -17.79
C LEU A 311 19.95 34.71 -17.58
N ALA A 312 21.06 35.32 -17.13
CA ALA A 312 21.15 36.76 -16.90
C ALA A 312 20.97 37.57 -18.19
N LYS A 313 21.66 37.17 -19.27
CA LYS A 313 21.58 37.79 -20.60
C LYS A 313 20.17 37.69 -21.19
N ASN A 314 19.53 36.53 -21.00
CA ASN A 314 18.19 36.23 -21.51
C ASN A 314 17.03 36.72 -20.62
N GLN A 315 17.31 37.46 -19.53
CA GLN A 315 16.31 37.83 -18.52
C GLN A 315 15.05 38.50 -19.10
N ALA A 316 15.20 39.41 -20.07
CA ALA A 316 14.07 40.12 -20.66
C ALA A 316 13.11 39.18 -21.42
N ASN A 317 13.67 38.24 -22.18
CA ASN A 317 12.91 37.25 -22.94
C ASN A 317 12.22 36.27 -21.98
N ILE A 318 12.98 35.70 -21.03
CA ILE A 318 12.50 34.75 -20.03
C ILE A 318 11.27 35.29 -19.26
N LEU A 319 11.32 36.54 -18.81
CA LEU A 319 10.23 37.16 -18.04
C LEU A 319 8.97 37.49 -18.88
N SER A 320 9.04 37.37 -20.21
CA SER A 320 7.92 37.61 -21.12
C SER A 320 7.17 36.33 -21.55
N LEU A 321 7.75 35.16 -21.32
CA LEU A 321 7.25 33.87 -21.77
C LEU A 321 6.41 33.15 -20.71
N ASP A 322 5.43 32.37 -21.16
CA ASP A 322 4.63 31.43 -20.37
C ASP A 322 5.30 30.04 -20.32
N PHE A 323 4.78 29.14 -19.48
CA PHE A 323 5.36 27.81 -19.22
C PHE A 323 5.81 27.05 -20.49
N ASP A 324 4.93 26.80 -21.46
CA ASP A 324 5.25 25.97 -22.63
C ASP A 324 6.33 26.63 -23.51
N SER A 325 6.18 27.92 -23.80
CA SER A 325 7.13 28.68 -24.62
C SER A 325 8.50 28.80 -23.92
N LEU A 326 8.48 29.00 -22.60
CA LEU A 326 9.68 29.13 -21.77
C LEU A 326 10.47 27.82 -21.66
N VAL A 327 9.82 26.67 -21.55
CA VAL A 327 10.52 25.36 -21.54
C VAL A 327 11.27 25.12 -22.84
N THR A 328 10.68 25.47 -23.99
CA THR A 328 11.34 25.37 -25.31
C THR A 328 12.49 26.38 -25.41
N TYR A 329 12.25 27.65 -25.09
CA TYR A 329 13.26 28.71 -25.15
C TYR A 329 14.51 28.40 -24.32
N LEU A 330 14.32 27.84 -23.10
CA LEU A 330 15.41 27.45 -22.21
C LEU A 330 16.25 26.26 -22.72
N LYS A 331 15.75 25.48 -23.68
CA LYS A 331 16.43 24.30 -24.25
C LYS A 331 17.17 24.61 -25.55
N ASP A 332 16.59 25.44 -26.39
CA ASP A 332 17.02 25.58 -27.78
C ASP A 332 17.67 26.96 -28.07
N ASP A 333 17.08 28.07 -27.60
CA ASP A 333 17.40 29.42 -28.11
C ASP A 333 18.36 30.25 -27.22
N MET A 334 18.83 29.68 -26.10
CA MET A 334 19.54 30.41 -25.03
C MET A 334 20.87 31.06 -25.43
N LEU A 335 21.49 30.60 -26.53
CA LEU A 335 22.79 31.10 -26.98
C LEU A 335 22.68 32.29 -27.96
N ASP A 336 21.55 32.44 -28.64
CA ASP A 336 21.40 33.35 -29.78
C ASP A 336 21.65 34.83 -29.43
N VAL A 337 21.35 35.22 -28.18
CA VAL A 337 21.58 36.58 -27.66
C VAL A 337 23.06 36.95 -27.54
N TYR A 338 23.97 36.00 -27.75
CA TYR A 338 25.41 36.26 -27.86
C TYR A 338 25.90 36.45 -29.30
N GLU A 339 25.05 36.23 -30.33
CA GLU A 339 25.37 36.47 -31.75
C GLU A 339 26.71 35.85 -32.20
N GLY A 340 27.05 34.66 -31.68
CA GLY A 340 28.31 33.96 -31.92
C GLY A 340 29.52 34.43 -31.09
N ASN A 341 29.43 35.55 -30.36
CA ASN A 341 30.51 36.04 -29.49
C ASN A 341 30.57 35.26 -28.16
N VAL A 342 31.31 34.16 -28.20
CA VAL A 342 31.56 33.29 -27.03
C VAL A 342 32.37 34.01 -25.93
N THR A 343 33.25 34.95 -26.30
CA THR A 343 34.08 35.67 -25.32
C THR A 343 33.24 36.54 -24.40
N ASP A 344 32.15 37.15 -24.90
CA ASP A 344 31.21 37.89 -24.06
C ASP A 344 30.55 36.97 -23.02
N LEU A 345 30.01 35.81 -23.43
CA LEU A 345 29.44 34.81 -22.50
C LEU A 345 30.45 34.41 -21.43
N LEU A 346 31.70 34.13 -21.81
CA LEU A 346 32.72 33.71 -20.86
C LEU A 346 33.16 34.82 -19.91
N SER A 347 33.30 36.06 -20.41
CA SER A 347 33.66 37.22 -19.58
C SER A 347 32.55 37.59 -18.59
N GLU A 348 31.29 37.58 -19.03
CA GLU A 348 30.11 37.74 -18.18
C GLU A 348 30.07 36.62 -17.13
N SER A 349 30.28 35.36 -17.51
CA SER A 349 30.33 34.24 -16.56
C SER A 349 31.46 34.39 -15.54
N HIS A 350 32.66 34.82 -15.96
CA HIS A 350 33.79 34.99 -15.05
C HIS A 350 33.55 36.12 -14.01
N SER A 351 32.72 37.11 -14.35
CA SER A 351 32.30 38.16 -13.40
C SER A 351 31.40 37.65 -12.25
N ILE A 352 30.74 36.50 -12.42
CA ILE A 352 29.81 35.94 -11.43
C ILE A 352 30.58 35.26 -10.28
N VAL A 353 30.60 35.92 -9.12
CA VAL A 353 31.30 35.43 -7.93
C VAL A 353 30.46 34.42 -7.15
N ILE A 354 30.72 33.13 -7.36
CA ILE A 354 30.11 32.04 -6.58
C ILE A 354 30.97 31.75 -5.33
N SER A 355 30.39 31.93 -4.15
CA SER A 355 31.07 31.62 -2.89
C SER A 355 31.06 30.11 -2.60
N GLN A 356 32.24 29.51 -2.41
CA GLN A 356 32.38 28.11 -1.99
C GLN A 356 31.59 27.79 -0.71
N LYS A 357 31.53 28.73 0.25
CA LYS A 357 30.72 28.58 1.47
C LYS A 357 29.21 28.51 1.21
N ARG A 358 28.73 29.17 0.14
CA ARG A 358 27.31 29.12 -0.27
C ARG A 358 26.97 27.79 -0.92
N LEU A 359 27.84 27.28 -1.80
CA LEU A 359 27.73 25.93 -2.37
C LEU A 359 27.71 24.84 -1.28
N GLU A 360 28.59 24.95 -0.28
CA GLU A 360 28.63 24.04 0.88
C GLU A 360 27.39 24.14 1.77
N LYS A 361 26.80 25.33 1.90
CA LYS A 361 25.52 25.49 2.60
C LYS A 361 24.39 24.80 1.82
N LEU A 362 24.25 25.10 0.53
CA LEU A 362 23.24 24.49 -0.35
C LEU A 362 23.38 22.95 -0.40
N ALA A 363 24.60 22.42 -0.34
CA ALA A 363 24.82 20.97 -0.25
C ALA A 363 24.33 20.35 1.06
N LYS A 364 24.45 21.07 2.19
CA LYS A 364 23.90 20.64 3.49
C LYS A 364 22.38 20.76 3.52
N ASP A 365 21.85 21.83 2.97
CA ASP A 365 20.41 22.07 2.85
C ASP A 365 19.76 20.92 2.02
N TYR A 366 20.33 20.60 0.83
CA TYR A 366 19.93 19.44 0.01
C TYR A 366 20.03 18.10 0.76
N GLN A 367 21.11 17.85 1.51
CA GLN A 367 21.26 16.58 2.26
C GLN A 367 20.19 16.41 3.34
N ILE A 368 19.76 17.51 3.99
CA ILE A 368 18.68 17.51 4.97
C ILE A 368 17.34 17.26 4.28
N GLU A 369 17.09 17.90 3.14
CA GLU A 369 15.87 17.73 2.35
C GLU A 369 15.74 16.30 1.78
N SER A 370 16.80 15.76 1.16
CA SER A 370 16.87 14.39 0.66
C SER A 370 16.63 13.37 1.77
N THR A 371 17.34 13.46 2.90
CA THR A 371 17.11 12.50 4.01
C THR A 371 15.72 12.63 4.63
N LYS A 372 15.11 13.82 4.62
CA LYS A 372 13.70 13.98 5.01
C LYS A 372 12.75 13.31 4.02
N ALA A 373 12.96 13.50 2.71
CA ALA A 373 12.18 12.86 1.66
C ALA A 373 12.30 11.33 1.70
N ASP A 374 13.50 10.77 1.90
CA ASP A 374 13.73 9.33 2.05
C ASP A 374 12.95 8.73 3.24
N ASN A 375 12.97 9.42 4.38
CA ASN A 375 12.21 9.02 5.57
C ASN A 375 10.69 9.10 5.34
N GLU A 376 10.21 10.14 4.66
CA GLU A 376 8.79 10.29 4.29
C GLU A 376 8.36 9.22 3.28
N ALA A 377 9.17 8.90 2.27
CA ALA A 377 8.92 7.83 1.31
C ALA A 377 8.86 6.45 1.98
N CYS A 378 9.80 6.15 2.87
CA CYS A 378 9.80 4.92 3.67
C CYS A 378 8.55 4.80 4.56
N LEU A 379 8.14 5.89 5.22
CA LEU A 379 6.92 5.94 6.01
C LEU A 379 5.67 5.73 5.14
N ILE A 380 5.59 6.38 3.98
CA ILE A 380 4.50 6.19 3.00
C ILE A 380 4.44 4.75 2.52
N GLN A 381 5.58 4.10 2.24
CA GLN A 381 5.63 2.69 1.82
C GLN A 381 5.13 1.75 2.94
N SER A 382 5.53 2.01 4.19
CA SER A 382 5.05 1.27 5.36
C SER A 382 3.53 1.42 5.55
N LEU A 383 3.02 2.65 5.49
CA LEU A 383 1.58 2.95 5.58
C LEU A 383 0.79 2.36 4.41
N LYS A 384 1.34 2.33 3.19
CA LYS A 384 0.72 1.64 2.04
C LYS A 384 0.63 0.12 2.29
N LYS A 385 1.65 -0.50 2.88
CA LYS A 385 1.64 -1.93 3.25
C LYS A 385 0.62 -2.22 4.35
N GLU A 386 0.56 -1.39 5.40
CA GLU A 386 -0.43 -1.54 6.47
C GLU A 386 -1.86 -1.36 5.95
N ASN A 387 -2.12 -0.35 5.11
CA ASN A 387 -3.43 -0.14 4.49
C ASN A 387 -3.86 -1.31 3.59
N ARG A 388 -2.94 -1.94 2.84
CA ARG A 388 -3.22 -3.18 2.08
C ARG A 388 -3.67 -4.31 3.04
N LEU A 389 -2.91 -4.56 4.11
CA LEU A 389 -3.25 -5.59 5.10
C LEU A 389 -4.56 -5.30 5.86
N LEU A 390 -4.86 -4.04 6.16
CA LEU A 390 -6.13 -3.64 6.77
C LEU A 390 -7.31 -3.80 5.82
N ALA A 391 -7.14 -3.48 4.53
CA ALA A 391 -8.16 -3.72 3.50
C ALA A 391 -8.46 -5.22 3.32
N GLU A 392 -7.45 -6.08 3.37
CA GLU A 392 -7.62 -7.54 3.35
C GLU A 392 -8.35 -8.06 4.60
N LYS A 393 -7.94 -7.63 5.79
CA LYS A 393 -8.64 -7.97 7.06
C LYS A 393 -10.09 -7.50 7.04
N PHE A 394 -10.36 -6.28 6.57
CA PHE A 394 -11.71 -5.76 6.42
C PHE A 394 -12.53 -6.59 5.43
N LYS A 395 -11.96 -6.97 4.28
CA LYS A 395 -12.59 -7.84 3.28
C LYS A 395 -12.90 -9.23 3.84
N HIS A 396 -12.04 -9.78 4.70
CA HIS A 396 -12.25 -11.05 5.38
C HIS A 396 -13.37 -10.95 6.43
N LEU A 397 -13.26 -10.01 7.38
CA LEU A 397 -14.26 -9.79 8.43
C LEU A 397 -15.63 -9.40 7.86
N SER A 398 -15.68 -8.70 6.73
CA SER A 398 -16.94 -8.39 6.03
C SER A 398 -17.60 -9.63 5.44
N LYS A 399 -16.82 -10.55 4.83
CA LYS A 399 -17.32 -11.86 4.38
C LYS A 399 -17.82 -12.72 5.54
N GLU A 400 -17.07 -12.74 6.65
CA GLU A 400 -17.46 -13.49 7.85
C GLU A 400 -18.76 -12.94 8.46
N ASN A 401 -18.86 -11.62 8.66
CA ASN A 401 -20.09 -10.97 9.11
C ASN A 401 -21.27 -11.21 8.17
N GLN A 402 -21.05 -11.23 6.86
CA GLN A 402 -22.10 -11.56 5.89
C GLN A 402 -22.59 -13.00 6.06
N LYS A 403 -21.68 -13.98 6.19
CA LYS A 403 -22.00 -15.38 6.47
C LYS A 403 -22.76 -15.54 7.79
N THR A 404 -22.30 -14.92 8.87
CA THR A 404 -22.99 -14.96 10.17
C THR A 404 -24.38 -14.31 10.13
N LYS A 405 -24.58 -13.24 9.35
CA LYS A 405 -25.91 -12.67 9.11
C LYS A 405 -26.83 -13.64 8.35
N GLU A 406 -26.32 -14.34 7.35
CA GLU A 406 -27.07 -15.36 6.61
C GLU A 406 -27.46 -16.54 7.49
N GLU A 407 -26.53 -17.04 8.32
CA GLU A 407 -26.76 -18.08 9.33
C GLU A 407 -27.83 -17.65 10.37
N HIS A 408 -27.74 -16.42 10.91
CA HIS A 408 -28.77 -15.88 11.80
C HIS A 408 -30.13 -15.71 11.12
N ALA A 409 -30.17 -15.26 9.87
CA ALA A 409 -31.41 -15.13 9.10
C ALA A 409 -32.05 -16.49 8.82
N GLN A 410 -31.25 -17.54 8.61
CA GLN A 410 -31.74 -18.91 8.48
C GLN A 410 -32.25 -19.47 9.82
N ALA A 411 -31.48 -19.33 10.90
CA ALA A 411 -31.90 -19.74 12.25
C ALA A 411 -33.20 -19.05 12.68
N ALA A 412 -33.38 -17.76 12.36
CA ALA A 412 -34.63 -17.03 12.63
C ALA A 412 -35.82 -17.57 11.82
N LYS A 413 -35.62 -17.98 10.56
CA LYS A 413 -36.67 -18.66 9.75
C LYS A 413 -37.04 -20.00 10.35
N GLU A 414 -36.05 -20.82 10.72
CA GLU A 414 -36.27 -22.14 11.33
C GLU A 414 -36.99 -22.02 12.69
N LEU A 415 -36.60 -21.06 13.52
CA LEU A 415 -37.26 -20.76 14.80
C LEU A 415 -38.69 -20.26 14.59
N ALA A 416 -38.97 -19.45 13.57
CA ALA A 416 -40.32 -19.03 13.23
C ALA A 416 -41.20 -20.21 12.73
N VAL A 417 -40.64 -21.15 11.98
CA VAL A 417 -41.33 -22.40 11.58
C VAL A 417 -41.61 -23.26 12.81
N LYS A 418 -40.61 -23.48 13.68
CA LYS A 418 -40.78 -24.28 14.91
C LYS A 418 -41.73 -23.63 15.91
N SER A 419 -41.77 -22.29 15.99
CA SER A 419 -42.76 -21.56 16.77
C SER A 419 -44.20 -21.79 16.27
N LYS A 420 -44.41 -21.74 14.94
CA LYS A 420 -45.72 -22.09 14.33
C LYS A 420 -46.12 -23.55 14.54
N GLU A 421 -45.17 -24.46 14.49
CA GLU A 421 -45.40 -25.88 14.77
C GLU A 421 -45.75 -26.12 16.25
N LEU A 422 -45.04 -25.46 17.17
CA LEU A 422 -45.34 -25.47 18.61
C LEU A 422 -46.71 -24.89 18.93
N THR A 423 -47.11 -23.76 18.33
CA THR A 423 -48.46 -23.21 18.52
C THR A 423 -49.53 -24.16 18.01
N ARG A 424 -49.35 -24.76 16.83
CA ARG A 424 -50.29 -25.78 16.30
C ARG A 424 -50.41 -26.98 17.24
N ILE A 425 -49.28 -27.52 17.72
CA ILE A 425 -49.28 -28.67 18.66
C ILE A 425 -49.95 -28.27 19.99
N GLN A 426 -49.78 -27.03 20.43
CA GLN A 426 -50.44 -26.51 21.63
C GLN A 426 -51.95 -26.38 21.45
N ASP A 427 -52.42 -25.85 20.31
CA ASP A 427 -53.84 -25.79 19.95
C ASP A 427 -54.46 -27.20 19.88
N GLU A 428 -53.76 -28.16 19.25
CA GLU A 428 -54.18 -29.56 19.15
C GLU A 428 -54.23 -30.25 20.53
N ARG A 429 -53.24 -30.00 21.39
CA ARG A 429 -53.22 -30.47 22.79
C ARG A 429 -54.39 -29.92 23.58
N ASP A 430 -54.71 -28.65 23.42
CA ASP A 430 -55.76 -27.99 24.20
C ASP A 430 -57.17 -28.36 23.69
N ALA A 431 -57.34 -28.59 22.38
CA ALA A 431 -58.53 -29.22 21.82
C ALA A 431 -58.73 -30.67 22.31
N LEU A 432 -57.67 -31.49 22.32
CA LEU A 432 -57.73 -32.85 22.87
C LEU A 432 -58.01 -32.86 24.38
N ARG A 433 -57.53 -31.87 25.13
CA ARG A 433 -57.89 -31.67 26.55
C ARG A 433 -59.36 -31.32 26.71
N GLN A 434 -59.89 -30.43 25.90
CA GLN A 434 -61.32 -30.09 25.91
C GLN A 434 -62.18 -31.33 25.59
N GLN A 435 -61.86 -32.09 24.54
CA GLN A 435 -62.55 -33.34 24.23
C GLN A 435 -62.47 -34.36 25.39
N ASN A 436 -61.31 -34.50 26.03
CA ASN A 436 -61.18 -35.34 27.22
C ASN A 436 -62.04 -34.85 28.40
N GLN A 437 -62.21 -33.53 28.56
CA GLN A 437 -63.06 -32.95 29.59
C GLN A 437 -64.54 -33.14 29.30
N GLU A 438 -64.97 -32.98 28.04
CA GLU A 438 -66.34 -33.25 27.56
C GLU A 438 -66.67 -34.75 27.66
N LEU A 439 -65.75 -35.64 27.27
CA LEU A 439 -65.90 -37.09 27.45
C LEU A 439 -66.01 -37.48 28.92
N LYS A 440 -65.18 -36.90 29.80
CA LYS A 440 -65.31 -37.10 31.26
C LYS A 440 -66.67 -36.64 31.77
N GLN A 441 -67.14 -35.45 31.36
CA GLN A 441 -68.47 -34.96 31.74
C GLN A 441 -69.61 -35.86 31.20
N MET A 442 -69.49 -36.40 29.99
CA MET A 442 -70.45 -37.36 29.46
C MET A 442 -70.44 -38.68 30.23
N VAL A 443 -69.26 -39.20 30.60
CA VAL A 443 -69.14 -40.41 31.45
C VAL A 443 -69.74 -40.16 32.83
N GLU A 444 -69.47 -39.01 33.45
CA GLU A 444 -70.07 -38.58 34.72
C GLU A 444 -71.60 -38.54 34.61
N GLN A 445 -72.15 -37.90 33.56
CA GLN A 445 -73.59 -37.84 33.31
C GLN A 445 -74.22 -39.21 33.04
N ILE A 446 -73.51 -40.11 32.36
CA ILE A 446 -73.96 -41.49 32.13
C ILE A 446 -73.96 -42.25 33.46
N SER A 447 -72.93 -42.10 34.30
CA SER A 447 -72.88 -42.71 35.64
C SER A 447 -74.05 -42.23 36.50
N VAL A 448 -74.28 -40.92 36.58
CA VAL A 448 -75.42 -40.33 37.32
C VAL A 448 -76.77 -40.81 36.77
N LYS A 449 -76.93 -40.93 35.44
CA LYS A 449 -78.16 -41.47 34.84
C LYS A 449 -78.35 -42.95 35.19
N VAL A 450 -77.32 -43.78 35.07
CA VAL A 450 -77.36 -45.21 35.42
C VAL A 450 -77.68 -45.40 36.90
N GLU A 451 -77.03 -44.64 37.79
CA GLU A 451 -77.33 -44.65 39.23
C GLU A 451 -78.77 -44.23 39.52
N SER A 452 -79.28 -43.17 38.88
CA SER A 452 -80.66 -42.72 39.07
C SER A 452 -81.68 -43.75 38.57
N HIS A 453 -81.38 -44.45 37.47
CA HIS A 453 -82.23 -45.49 36.91
C HIS A 453 -82.24 -46.74 37.80
N MET A 454 -81.06 -47.20 38.23
CA MET A 454 -80.90 -48.29 39.20
C MET A 454 -81.60 -47.98 40.53
N ARG A 455 -81.56 -46.71 41.01
CA ARG A 455 -82.27 -46.28 42.22
C ARG A 455 -83.78 -46.36 42.04
N SER A 456 -84.32 -45.86 40.92
CA SER A 456 -85.73 -46.00 40.53
C SER A 456 -86.17 -47.46 40.49
N ASP A 457 -85.37 -48.35 39.90
CA ASP A 457 -85.73 -49.75 39.75
C ASP A 457 -85.59 -50.55 41.05
N MET A 458 -84.65 -50.15 41.92
CA MET A 458 -84.56 -50.64 43.28
C MET A 458 -85.77 -50.21 44.14
N GLU A 459 -86.28 -48.99 43.97
CA GLU A 459 -87.52 -48.52 44.62
C GLU A 459 -88.76 -49.30 44.13
N LYS A 460 -88.88 -49.55 42.83
CA LYS A 460 -89.93 -50.42 42.25
C LYS A 460 -89.84 -51.86 42.76
N LEU A 461 -88.62 -52.39 42.90
CA LEU A 461 -88.39 -53.73 43.47
C LEU A 461 -88.74 -53.76 44.96
N CYS A 462 -88.29 -52.78 45.74
CA CYS A 462 -88.56 -52.67 47.17
C CYS A 462 -90.06 -52.61 47.46
N THR A 463 -90.77 -51.69 46.81
CA THR A 463 -92.24 -51.56 46.94
C THR A 463 -92.97 -52.85 46.54
N LYS A 464 -92.57 -53.51 45.44
CA LYS A 464 -93.15 -54.79 45.02
C LYS A 464 -92.86 -55.92 45.99
N ASN A 465 -91.67 -55.96 46.58
CA ASN A 465 -91.29 -56.98 47.56
C ASN A 465 -92.05 -56.78 48.87
N GLN A 466 -92.19 -55.53 49.34
CA GLN A 466 -92.99 -55.17 50.51
C GLN A 466 -94.47 -55.57 50.36
N LEU A 467 -95.02 -55.42 49.15
CA LEU A 467 -96.38 -55.85 48.79
C LEU A 467 -96.52 -57.39 48.78
N LEU A 468 -95.49 -58.11 48.33
CA LEU A 468 -95.42 -59.58 48.45
C LEU A 468 -95.29 -60.04 49.90
N THR A 469 -94.52 -59.36 50.73
CA THR A 469 -94.41 -59.66 52.18
C THR A 469 -95.76 -59.48 52.88
N GLN A 470 -96.48 -58.38 52.61
CA GLN A 470 -97.85 -58.19 53.12
C GLN A 470 -98.80 -59.30 52.68
N LYS A 471 -98.74 -59.71 51.41
CA LYS A 471 -99.60 -60.77 50.87
C LYS A 471 -99.27 -62.15 51.46
N ASN A 472 -97.99 -62.43 51.71
CA ASN A 472 -97.57 -63.66 52.39
C ASN A 472 -98.03 -63.68 53.86
N ALA A 473 -97.97 -62.56 54.57
CA ALA A 473 -98.51 -62.46 55.93
C ALA A 473 -100.03 -62.74 55.97
N GLN A 474 -100.80 -62.13 55.06
CA GLN A 474 -102.25 -62.40 54.94
C GLN A 474 -102.57 -63.87 54.67
N LEU A 475 -101.75 -64.57 53.88
CA LEU A 475 -101.91 -66.00 53.61
C LEU A 475 -101.54 -66.87 54.83
N GLN A 476 -100.61 -66.42 55.69
CA GLN A 476 -100.30 -67.10 56.95
C GLN A 476 -101.42 -66.94 57.98
N ASP A 477 -102.00 -65.74 58.11
CA ASP A 477 -103.15 -65.51 59.00
C ASP A 477 -104.36 -66.38 58.58
N GLN A 478 -104.66 -66.45 57.28
CA GLN A 478 -105.74 -67.30 56.74
C GLN A 478 -105.50 -68.79 56.99
N LEU A 479 -104.26 -69.26 57.01
CA LEU A 479 -103.94 -70.65 57.37
C LEU A 479 -104.18 -70.91 58.86
N ALA A 480 -103.75 -69.99 59.74
CA ALA A 480 -103.94 -70.13 61.19
C ALA A 480 -105.42 -70.16 61.60
N ASP A 481 -106.27 -69.32 60.99
CA ASP A 481 -107.72 -69.36 61.21
C ASP A 481 -108.34 -70.70 60.78
N MET A 482 -107.90 -71.25 59.64
CA MET A 482 -108.41 -72.50 59.11
C MET A 482 -107.95 -73.72 59.94
N GLU A 483 -106.75 -73.68 60.54
CA GLU A 483 -106.27 -74.66 61.50
C GLU A 483 -107.10 -74.65 62.81
N ASN A 484 -107.44 -73.47 63.33
CA ASN A 484 -108.26 -73.34 64.54
C ASN A 484 -109.67 -73.92 64.35
N VAL A 485 -110.33 -73.65 63.22
CA VAL A 485 -111.65 -74.23 62.90
C VAL A 485 -111.59 -75.76 62.79
N LEU A 486 -110.50 -76.32 62.25
CA LEU A 486 -110.32 -77.77 62.14
C LEU A 486 -110.18 -78.45 63.53
N ILE A 487 -109.49 -77.78 64.47
CA ILE A 487 -109.36 -78.25 65.86
C ILE A 487 -110.73 -78.27 66.55
N GLU A 488 -111.53 -77.21 66.37
CA GLU A 488 -112.86 -77.10 67.01
C GLU A 488 -113.84 -78.19 66.52
N ILE A 489 -113.82 -78.50 65.21
CA ILE A 489 -114.65 -79.56 64.61
C ILE A 489 -114.24 -80.94 65.13
N LYS A 490 -112.94 -81.22 65.25
CA LYS A 490 -112.44 -82.49 65.81
C LYS A 490 -112.89 -82.70 67.25
N LEU A 491 -112.91 -81.63 68.07
CA LEU A 491 -113.35 -81.71 69.45
C LEU A 491 -114.85 -82.05 69.58
N LYS A 492 -115.70 -81.41 68.75
CA LYS A 492 -117.15 -81.69 68.72
C LYS A 492 -117.47 -83.10 68.22
N TYR A 493 -116.71 -83.60 67.23
CA TYR A 493 -116.86 -84.96 66.72
C TYR A 493 -116.59 -86.01 67.81
N ALA A 494 -115.50 -85.87 68.57
CA ALA A 494 -115.11 -86.81 69.62
C ALA A 494 -116.16 -86.93 70.76
N LEU A 495 -116.81 -85.82 71.12
CA LEU A 495 -117.88 -85.82 72.14
C LEU A 495 -119.14 -86.55 71.66
N SER A 496 -119.55 -86.33 70.41
CA SER A 496 -120.71 -87.00 69.79
C SER A 496 -120.54 -88.52 69.69
N GLU A 497 -119.33 -88.99 69.36
CA GLU A 497 -119.01 -90.42 69.27
C GLU A 497 -119.14 -91.12 70.64
N SER A 498 -118.76 -90.45 71.74
CA SER A 498 -118.88 -90.98 73.12
C SER A 498 -120.32 -91.14 73.59
N GLU A 499 -121.24 -90.27 73.16
CA GLU A 499 -122.67 -90.39 73.47
C GLU A 499 -123.32 -91.53 72.68
N ARG A 500 -122.90 -91.76 71.43
CA ARG A 500 -123.37 -92.87 70.59
C ARG A 500 -123.07 -94.24 71.21
N GLU A 501 -121.89 -94.43 71.80
CA GLU A 501 -121.54 -95.69 72.48
C GLU A 501 -122.38 -95.95 73.73
N LYS A 502 -122.62 -94.93 74.56
CA LYS A 502 -123.45 -95.03 75.78
C LYS A 502 -124.91 -95.38 75.46
N LEU A 503 -125.45 -94.84 74.37
CA LEU A 503 -126.80 -95.17 73.91
C LEU A 503 -126.88 -96.60 73.31
N SER A 504 -125.83 -97.04 72.63
CA SER A 504 -125.75 -98.41 72.06
C SER A 504 -125.76 -99.50 73.14
N GLN A 505 -125.05 -99.29 74.27
CA GLN A 505 -125.06 -100.24 75.39
C GLN A 505 -126.45 -100.40 76.03
N ARG A 506 -127.16 -99.30 76.30
CA ARG A 506 -128.54 -99.34 76.87
C ARG A 506 -129.54 -100.07 75.97
N LEU A 507 -129.38 -99.99 74.65
CA LEU A 507 -130.25 -100.66 73.69
C LEU A 507 -130.01 -102.19 73.66
N CYS A 508 -128.80 -102.64 74.00
CA CYS A 508 -128.46 -104.07 74.11
C CYS A 508 -129.10 -104.73 75.35
N GLU A 509 -129.11 -104.04 76.49
CA GLU A 509 -129.70 -104.54 77.73
C GLU A 509 -131.23 -104.70 77.61
N LEU A 510 -131.91 -103.70 77.06
CA LEU A 510 -133.37 -103.75 76.83
C LEU A 510 -133.80 -104.86 75.86
N LYS A 511 -132.95 -105.25 74.90
CA LYS A 511 -133.25 -106.37 73.98
C LYS A 511 -133.19 -107.75 74.63
N LYS A 512 -132.55 -107.92 75.80
CA LYS A 512 -132.52 -109.21 76.50
C LYS A 512 -133.75 -109.48 77.38
N CYS A 513 -134.49 -108.45 77.79
CA CYS A 513 -135.66 -108.60 78.68
C CYS A 513 -137.00 -108.87 77.95
N VAL A 514 -137.04 -108.86 76.62
CA VAL A 514 -138.30 -108.92 75.85
C VAL A 514 -138.60 -110.29 75.22
N ASN A 515 -137.59 -111.16 75.07
CA ASN A 515 -137.76 -112.49 74.44
C ASN A 515 -137.97 -113.65 75.43
N SER A 516 -138.50 -113.38 76.63
CA SER A 516 -138.81 -114.41 77.64
C SER A 516 -140.30 -114.50 77.98
N THR A 517 -141.18 -114.41 76.98
CA THR A 517 -142.57 -114.92 77.03
C THR A 517 -143.18 -115.06 75.63
N LEU A 518 -142.82 -116.14 74.93
CA LEU A 518 -143.72 -116.99 74.14
C LEU A 518 -143.01 -118.29 73.75
#